data_AF-A0A924M7F8-F1
#
_entry.id   AF-A0A924M7F8-F1
#
_cell.length_a   1.000
_cell.length_b   1.000
_cell.length_c   1.000
_cell.angle_alpha   90.00
_cell.angle_beta   90.00
_cell.angle_gamma   90.00
#
_symmetry.space_group_name_H-M   'P 1'
#
loop_
_entity.id
_entity.type
_entity.pdbx_description
1 polymer ?
#
loop_
_entity_poly.entity_id
_entity_poly.type
_entity_poly.pdbx_seq_one_letter_code
_entity_poly.pdbx_strand_id
1 'polypeptide(L)'
;MVNLFQGKTTVLKKLLPYILTSLAVIGLWRVFTMTDNYAWSPKGKERLMLDIALTTIFIYKTIFWLVVANLSVFIIKSSFKKRYKIVGIAALISVTFYFTAGQIVDKNCAFSYYMVFVNQSVAEEYLQDPIKEAGYHIGPILTEKIKDKQMELRRYAIGGLGNIKYKPATETLKKILVDTTETDYLRADVFVVLTKFNTETSNKVLSNFKSSAIYTSDKKVIELGNYFLHPN
;
A
#
# COMPACT_ATOMS: atom_id res chain seq x y z
N MET A 1 -45.12 -33.25 7.18
CA MET A 1 -44.51 -31.92 7.42
C MET A 1 -43.26 -31.93 8.31
N VAL A 2 -42.99 -32.96 9.13
CA VAL A 2 -41.84 -32.99 10.07
C VAL A 2 -40.46 -33.13 9.37
N ASN A 3 -40.36 -33.89 8.27
CA ASN A 3 -39.09 -34.09 7.56
C ASN A 3 -38.51 -32.83 6.87
N LEU A 4 -39.37 -31.86 6.53
CA LEU A 4 -38.95 -30.60 5.88
C LEU A 4 -38.18 -29.67 6.83
N PHE A 5 -38.48 -29.73 8.14
CA PHE A 5 -37.80 -28.90 9.15
C PHE A 5 -36.46 -29.49 9.61
N GLN A 6 -36.31 -30.82 9.69
CA GLN A 6 -35.03 -31.47 10.03
C GLN A 6 -33.95 -31.32 8.94
N GLY A 7 -34.34 -31.28 7.66
CA GLY A 7 -33.40 -31.03 6.56
C GLY A 7 -32.79 -29.62 6.59
N LYS A 8 -33.62 -28.59 6.86
CA LYS A 8 -33.21 -27.18 6.87
C LYS A 8 -32.18 -26.87 7.97
N THR A 9 -32.36 -27.42 9.17
CA THR A 9 -31.42 -27.20 10.29
C THR A 9 -30.04 -27.82 10.04
N THR A 10 -30.00 -28.92 9.29
CA THR A 10 -28.75 -29.62 8.95
C THR A 10 -27.93 -28.85 7.90
N VAL A 11 -28.57 -28.22 6.92
CA VAL A 11 -27.91 -27.36 5.93
C VAL A 11 -27.37 -26.09 6.59
N LEU A 12 -28.17 -25.43 7.43
CA LEU A 12 -27.77 -24.21 8.14
C LEU A 12 -26.52 -24.43 8.99
N LYS A 13 -26.46 -25.51 9.78
CA LYS A 13 -25.27 -25.87 10.58
C LYS A 13 -24.02 -26.08 9.72
N LYS A 14 -24.16 -26.57 8.48
CA LYS A 14 -23.02 -26.78 7.57
C LYS A 14 -22.49 -25.47 7.00
N LEU A 15 -23.37 -24.49 6.75
CA LEU A 15 -23.07 -23.19 6.16
C LEU A 15 -22.67 -22.13 7.19
N LEU A 16 -23.12 -22.26 8.44
CA LEU A 16 -22.92 -21.28 9.50
C LEU A 16 -21.48 -20.77 9.65
N PRO A 17 -20.42 -21.61 9.62
CA PRO A 17 -19.05 -21.11 9.73
C PRO A 17 -18.67 -20.12 8.62
N TYR A 18 -19.10 -20.38 7.39
CA TYR A 18 -18.80 -19.52 6.24
C TYR A 18 -19.54 -18.18 6.32
N ILE A 19 -20.79 -18.20 6.80
CA ILE A 19 -21.59 -16.98 7.02
C ILE A 19 -20.93 -16.12 8.09
N LEU A 20 -20.55 -16.72 9.24
CA LEU A 20 -19.89 -15.99 10.33
C LEU A 20 -18.54 -15.42 9.89
N THR A 21 -17.72 -16.20 9.20
CA THR A 21 -16.45 -15.71 8.64
C THR A 21 -16.67 -14.57 7.66
N SER A 22 -17.70 -14.66 6.81
CA SER A 22 -18.00 -13.59 5.85
C SER A 22 -18.43 -12.29 6.53
N LEU A 23 -19.31 -12.37 7.54
CA LEU A 23 -19.73 -11.21 8.33
C LEU A 23 -18.54 -10.58 9.07
N ALA A 24 -17.64 -11.40 9.62
CA ALA A 24 -16.43 -10.93 10.29
C ALA A 24 -15.50 -10.18 9.32
N VAL A 25 -15.27 -10.72 8.12
CA VAL A 25 -14.44 -10.06 7.09
C VAL A 25 -15.05 -8.72 6.67
N ILE A 26 -16.37 -8.67 6.43
CA ILE A 26 -17.07 -7.44 6.05
C ILE A 26 -16.97 -6.39 7.17
N GLY A 27 -17.24 -6.79 8.42
CA GLY A 27 -17.14 -5.89 9.57
C GLY A 27 -15.73 -5.34 9.78
N LEU A 28 -14.71 -6.21 9.67
CA LEU A 28 -13.31 -5.82 9.82
C LEU A 28 -12.89 -4.79 8.76
N TRP A 29 -13.17 -5.07 7.48
CA TRP A 29 -12.80 -4.15 6.41
C TRP A 29 -13.60 -2.85 6.48
N ARG A 30 -14.85 -2.90 6.95
CA ARG A 30 -15.63 -1.68 7.17
C ARG A 30 -14.95 -0.79 8.20
N VAL A 31 -14.47 -1.33 9.31
CA VAL A 31 -13.73 -0.58 10.34
C VAL A 31 -12.44 0.01 9.78
N PHE A 32 -11.64 -0.76 9.05
CA PHE A 32 -10.38 -0.24 8.48
C PHE A 32 -10.58 0.86 7.45
N THR A 33 -11.70 0.86 6.73
CA THR A 33 -12.00 1.83 5.66
C THR A 33 -12.95 2.94 6.10
N MET A 34 -13.13 3.16 7.41
CA MET A 34 -13.88 4.31 7.90
C MET A 34 -13.10 5.60 7.63
N THR A 35 -13.80 6.62 7.15
CA THR A 35 -13.22 7.96 6.89
C THR A 35 -12.55 8.55 8.13
N ASP A 36 -13.07 8.23 9.32
CA ASP A 36 -12.59 8.78 10.59
C ASP A 36 -11.16 8.32 10.93
N ASN A 37 -10.70 7.20 10.35
CA ASN A 37 -9.30 6.75 10.48
C ASN A 37 -8.33 7.64 9.69
N TYR A 38 -8.81 8.35 8.67
CA TYR A 38 -7.99 9.09 7.70
C TYR A 38 -8.30 10.58 7.65
N ALA A 39 -9.33 11.06 8.35
CA ALA A 39 -9.65 12.47 8.43
C ALA A 39 -10.17 12.84 9.82
N TRP A 40 -9.31 13.44 10.63
CA TRP A 40 -9.67 13.90 11.97
C TRP A 40 -10.42 15.26 11.95
N SER A 41 -10.32 16.02 10.86
CA SER A 41 -11.10 17.26 10.65
C SER A 41 -11.37 17.55 9.15
N PRO A 42 -12.13 16.70 8.43
CA PRO A 42 -12.34 16.84 6.99
C PRO A 42 -13.19 18.08 6.63
N LYS A 43 -12.82 18.78 5.55
CA LYS A 43 -13.60 19.92 5.01
C LYS A 43 -14.00 19.67 3.54
N GLY A 44 -15.30 19.76 3.24
CA GLY A 44 -15.81 19.86 1.87
C GLY A 44 -15.39 18.74 0.90
N LYS A 45 -14.70 19.12 -0.19
CA LYS A 45 -14.38 18.26 -1.35
C LYS A 45 -13.43 17.10 -1.02
N GLU A 46 -12.51 17.28 -0.08
CA GLU A 46 -11.55 16.26 0.36
C GLU A 46 -12.26 15.06 0.95
N ARG A 47 -13.31 15.30 1.76
CA ARG A 47 -14.11 14.25 2.39
C ARG A 47 -14.78 13.35 1.36
N LEU A 48 -15.34 13.93 0.30
CA LEU A 48 -16.02 13.18 -0.76
C LEU A 48 -15.03 12.30 -1.53
N MET A 49 -13.86 12.85 -1.88
CA MET A 49 -12.81 12.09 -2.56
C MET A 49 -12.29 10.95 -1.70
N LEU A 50 -12.12 11.20 -0.39
CA LEU A 50 -11.71 10.20 0.58
C LEU A 50 -12.74 9.07 0.70
N ASP A 51 -14.03 9.40 0.80
CA ASP A 51 -15.10 8.40 0.92
C ASP A 51 -15.20 7.49 -0.33
N ILE A 52 -15.08 8.07 -1.54
CA ILE A 52 -15.05 7.30 -2.80
C ILE A 52 -13.85 6.36 -2.81
N ALA A 53 -12.67 6.86 -2.43
CA ALA A 53 -11.43 6.08 -2.42
C ALA A 53 -11.51 4.92 -1.41
N LEU A 54 -11.93 5.19 -0.17
CA LEU A 54 -12.07 4.19 0.89
C LEU A 54 -13.16 3.16 0.57
N THR A 55 -14.28 3.58 -0.01
CA THR A 55 -15.34 2.66 -0.48
C THR A 55 -14.81 1.71 -1.56
N THR A 56 -13.97 2.22 -2.47
CA THR A 56 -13.36 1.39 -3.51
C THR A 56 -12.39 0.36 -2.88
N ILE A 57 -11.53 0.79 -1.95
CA ILE A 57 -10.62 -0.10 -1.22
C ILE A 57 -11.41 -1.16 -0.46
N PHE A 58 -12.47 -0.74 0.24
CA PHE A 58 -13.39 -1.61 0.98
C PHE A 58 -13.93 -2.72 0.08
N ILE A 59 -14.50 -2.39 -1.07
CA ILE A 59 -15.10 -3.37 -1.97
C ILE A 59 -14.06 -4.40 -2.44
N TYR A 60 -12.92 -3.95 -2.98
CA TYR A 60 -11.92 -4.86 -3.52
C TYR A 60 -11.29 -5.75 -2.44
N LYS A 61 -10.89 -5.17 -1.30
CA LYS A 61 -10.27 -5.93 -0.21
C LYS A 61 -11.26 -6.86 0.47
N THR A 62 -12.52 -6.45 0.64
CA THR A 62 -13.56 -7.31 1.20
C THR A 62 -13.82 -8.52 0.32
N ILE A 63 -14.01 -8.34 -0.99
CA ILE A 63 -14.24 -9.46 -1.92
C ILE A 63 -13.04 -10.43 -1.90
N PHE A 64 -11.82 -9.90 -1.95
CA PHE A 64 -10.61 -10.71 -1.88
C PHE A 64 -10.54 -11.56 -0.60
N TRP A 65 -10.68 -10.90 0.55
CA TRP A 65 -10.58 -11.58 1.85
C TRP A 65 -11.77 -12.49 2.13
N LEU A 66 -12.94 -12.23 1.57
CA LEU A 66 -14.08 -13.16 1.62
C LEU A 66 -13.73 -14.49 0.99
N VAL A 67 -13.12 -14.48 -0.20
CA VAL A 67 -12.71 -15.71 -0.88
C VAL A 67 -11.62 -16.43 -0.08
N VAL A 68 -10.56 -15.71 0.32
CA VAL A 68 -9.43 -16.28 1.08
C VAL A 68 -9.91 -16.91 2.38
N ALA A 69 -10.67 -16.17 3.20
CA ALA A 69 -11.09 -16.65 4.51
C ALA A 69 -12.05 -17.85 4.42
N ASN A 70 -12.99 -17.84 3.47
CA ASN A 70 -13.89 -18.98 3.27
C ASN A 70 -13.15 -20.23 2.75
N LEU A 71 -12.15 -20.07 1.89
CA LEU A 71 -11.28 -21.17 1.48
C LEU A 71 -10.47 -21.72 2.66
N SER A 72 -9.94 -20.85 3.54
CA SER A 72 -9.25 -21.30 4.76
C SER A 72 -10.17 -22.12 5.67
N VAL A 73 -11.41 -21.67 5.91
CA VAL A 73 -12.41 -22.44 6.68
C VAL A 73 -12.70 -23.78 6.02
N PHE A 74 -12.83 -23.83 4.70
CA PHE A 74 -13.04 -25.07 3.96
C PHE A 74 -11.88 -26.05 4.12
N ILE A 75 -10.64 -25.56 4.01
CA ILE A 75 -9.40 -26.34 4.17
C ILE A 75 -9.33 -26.93 5.58
N ILE A 76 -9.52 -26.09 6.61
CA ILE A 76 -9.49 -26.50 8.02
C ILE A 76 -10.55 -27.58 8.29
N LYS A 77 -11.80 -27.34 7.86
CA LYS A 77 -12.91 -28.28 8.06
C LYS A 77 -12.71 -29.60 7.32
N SER A 78 -12.09 -29.56 6.14
CA SER A 78 -11.78 -30.76 5.35
C SER A 78 -10.62 -31.56 5.96
N SER A 79 -9.68 -30.88 6.61
CA SER A 79 -8.56 -31.49 7.35
C SER A 79 -9.06 -32.30 8.54
N PHE A 80 -9.99 -31.76 9.35
CA PHE A 80 -10.62 -32.51 10.45
C PHE A 80 -11.38 -33.76 9.98
N LYS A 81 -11.83 -33.80 8.74
CA LYS A 81 -12.47 -34.98 8.12
C LYS A 81 -11.48 -35.95 7.48
N LYS A 82 -10.17 -35.73 7.66
CA LYS A 82 -9.07 -36.54 7.10
C LYS A 82 -9.12 -36.66 5.57
N ARG A 83 -9.68 -35.66 4.86
CA ARG A 83 -9.80 -35.64 3.39
C ARG A 83 -8.57 -35.02 2.73
N TYR A 84 -7.39 -35.57 2.98
CA TYR A 84 -6.11 -34.92 2.66
C TYR A 84 -5.90 -34.60 1.17
N LYS A 85 -6.41 -35.44 0.25
CA LYS A 85 -6.35 -35.15 -1.19
C LYS A 85 -7.07 -33.84 -1.55
N ILE A 86 -8.27 -33.63 -0.99
CA ILE A 86 -9.07 -32.41 -1.21
C ILE A 86 -8.39 -31.21 -0.55
N VAL A 87 -7.84 -31.39 0.65
CA VAL A 87 -7.09 -30.35 1.38
C VAL A 87 -5.91 -29.86 0.55
N GLY A 88 -5.11 -30.78 -0.01
CA GLY A 88 -3.95 -30.41 -0.84
C GLY A 88 -4.34 -29.61 -2.08
N ILE A 89 -5.37 -30.06 -2.82
CA ILE A 89 -5.86 -29.35 -4.01
C ILE A 89 -6.41 -27.96 -3.64
N ALA A 90 -7.23 -27.88 -2.59
CA ALA A 90 -7.82 -26.61 -2.16
C ALA A 90 -6.76 -25.63 -1.65
N ALA A 91 -5.74 -26.12 -0.93
CA ALA A 91 -4.62 -25.31 -0.48
C ALA A 91 -3.83 -24.74 -1.67
N LEU A 92 -3.52 -25.58 -2.67
CA LEU A 92 -2.84 -25.13 -3.88
C LEU A 92 -3.64 -24.04 -4.61
N ILE A 93 -4.94 -24.26 -4.84
CA ILE A 93 -5.83 -23.27 -5.45
C ILE A 93 -5.87 -21.97 -4.64
N SER A 94 -5.98 -22.08 -3.32
CA SER A 94 -6.02 -20.92 -2.43
C SER A 94 -4.73 -20.11 -2.48
N VAL A 95 -3.57 -20.77 -2.55
CA VAL A 95 -2.27 -20.09 -2.67
C VAL A 95 -2.15 -19.40 -4.03
N THR A 96 -2.47 -20.10 -5.12
CA THR A 96 -2.45 -19.50 -6.48
C THR A 96 -3.41 -18.31 -6.58
N PHE A 97 -4.62 -18.45 -6.04
CA PHE A 97 -5.59 -17.35 -5.98
C PHE A 97 -5.06 -16.17 -5.18
N TYR A 98 -4.51 -16.41 -3.99
CA TYR A 98 -4.00 -15.36 -3.10
C TYR A 98 -2.96 -14.48 -3.82
N PHE A 99 -1.97 -15.10 -4.48
CA PHE A 99 -0.93 -14.35 -5.18
C PHE A 99 -1.44 -13.65 -6.44
N THR A 100 -2.26 -14.32 -7.26
CA THR A 100 -2.73 -13.75 -8.54
C THR A 100 -3.80 -12.67 -8.33
N ALA A 101 -4.85 -12.97 -7.58
CA ALA A 101 -5.92 -12.01 -7.27
C ALA A 101 -5.41 -10.87 -6.38
N GLY A 102 -4.46 -11.14 -5.47
CA GLY A 102 -3.83 -10.12 -4.64
C GLY A 102 -3.15 -9.03 -5.47
N GLN A 103 -2.33 -9.42 -6.45
CA GLN A 103 -1.69 -8.46 -7.36
C GLN A 103 -2.70 -7.63 -8.16
N ILE A 104 -3.81 -8.24 -8.61
CA ILE A 104 -4.86 -7.54 -9.34
C ILE A 104 -5.56 -6.52 -8.44
N VAL A 105 -5.90 -6.93 -7.21
CA VAL A 105 -6.55 -6.07 -6.21
C VAL A 105 -5.65 -4.90 -5.84
N ASP A 106 -4.38 -5.15 -5.56
CA ASP A 106 -3.44 -4.09 -5.16
C ASP A 106 -3.20 -3.10 -6.32
N LYS A 107 -3.12 -3.59 -7.56
CA LYS A 107 -3.04 -2.74 -8.75
C LYS A 107 -4.29 -1.86 -8.91
N ASN A 108 -5.48 -2.42 -8.71
CA ASN A 108 -6.74 -1.68 -8.84
C ASN A 108 -6.94 -0.67 -7.70
N CYS A 109 -6.46 -0.97 -6.49
CA CYS A 109 -6.54 -0.07 -5.34
C CYS A 109 -5.46 1.02 -5.35
N ALA A 110 -4.39 0.91 -6.15
CA ALA A 110 -3.26 1.84 -6.12
C ALA A 110 -3.67 3.30 -6.28
N PHE A 111 -4.59 3.60 -7.21
CA PHE A 111 -5.11 4.95 -7.38
C PHE A 111 -5.97 5.41 -6.20
N SER A 112 -6.82 4.54 -5.65
CA SER A 112 -7.61 4.87 -4.46
C SER A 112 -6.72 5.18 -3.26
N TYR A 113 -5.65 4.41 -3.04
CA TYR A 113 -4.68 4.71 -2.00
C TYR A 113 -3.95 6.03 -2.22
N TYR A 114 -3.62 6.37 -3.46
CA TYR A 114 -3.09 7.71 -3.79
C TYR A 114 -4.11 8.81 -3.47
N MET A 115 -5.39 8.59 -3.74
CA MET A 115 -6.44 9.54 -3.38
C MET A 115 -6.59 9.69 -1.87
N VAL A 116 -6.50 8.61 -1.09
CA VAL A 116 -6.42 8.70 0.38
C VAL A 116 -5.20 9.52 0.78
N PHE A 117 -4.02 9.22 0.23
CA PHE A 117 -2.77 9.90 0.55
C PHE A 117 -2.87 11.43 0.41
N VAL A 118 -3.49 11.94 -0.66
CA VAL A 118 -3.57 13.39 -0.93
C VAL A 118 -4.78 14.10 -0.35
N ASN A 119 -5.76 13.36 0.22
CA ASN A 119 -6.98 13.96 0.82
C ASN A 119 -7.14 13.63 2.31
N GLN A 120 -6.20 12.90 2.92
CA GLN A 120 -6.22 12.62 4.35
C GLN A 120 -5.86 13.85 5.19
N SER A 121 -6.36 13.88 6.42
CA SER A 121 -6.05 14.89 7.43
C SER A 121 -5.73 14.17 8.73
N VAL A 122 -4.47 13.75 8.85
CA VAL A 122 -3.91 12.96 9.95
C VAL A 122 -2.60 13.60 10.43
N ALA A 123 -2.09 13.16 11.58
CA ALA A 123 -0.76 13.57 12.04
C ALA A 123 0.34 13.10 11.06
N GLU A 124 1.47 13.81 11.09
CA GLU A 124 2.57 13.65 10.13
C GLU A 124 3.09 12.21 10.04
N GLU A 125 3.16 11.49 11.17
CA GLU A 125 3.63 10.11 11.23
C GLU A 125 2.76 9.12 10.43
N TYR A 126 1.49 9.44 10.20
CA TYR A 126 0.52 8.60 9.47
C TYR A 126 0.42 8.94 7.99
N LEU A 127 0.99 10.06 7.54
CA LEU A 127 0.83 10.54 6.15
C LEU A 127 1.29 9.51 5.10
N GLN A 128 2.27 8.67 5.41
CA GLN A 128 2.77 7.68 4.47
C GLN A 128 2.06 6.33 4.53
N ASP A 129 1.12 6.11 5.45
CA ASP A 129 0.48 4.81 5.63
C ASP A 129 -0.31 4.35 4.40
N PRO A 130 -1.07 5.20 3.69
CA PRO A 130 -1.71 4.79 2.43
C PRO A 130 -0.69 4.34 1.37
N ILE A 131 0.51 4.91 1.35
CA ILE A 131 1.59 4.49 0.44
C ILE A 131 2.12 3.11 0.83
N LYS A 132 2.31 2.85 2.14
CA LYS A 132 2.75 1.55 2.65
C LYS A 132 1.71 0.46 2.37
N GLU A 133 0.43 0.76 2.60
CA GLU A 133 -0.69 -0.15 2.37
C GLU A 133 -0.87 -0.50 0.88
N ALA A 134 -0.67 0.47 -0.03
CA ALA A 134 -0.73 0.23 -1.47
C ALA A 134 0.47 -0.58 -2.01
N GLY A 135 1.58 -0.56 -1.29
CA GLY A 135 2.81 -1.26 -1.66
C GLY A 135 3.39 -0.81 -3.00
N TYR A 136 3.98 -1.74 -3.75
CA TYR A 136 4.73 -1.44 -4.96
C TYR A 136 3.88 -0.80 -6.08
N HIS A 137 2.57 -1.09 -6.11
CA HIS A 137 1.68 -0.70 -7.22
C HIS A 137 1.35 0.80 -7.29
N ILE A 138 1.51 1.54 -6.19
CA ILE A 138 1.35 3.01 -6.19
C ILE A 138 2.56 3.75 -6.78
N GLY A 139 3.70 3.07 -6.90
CA GLY A 139 4.97 3.64 -7.34
C GLY A 139 4.93 4.42 -8.67
N PRO A 140 4.27 3.92 -9.75
CA PRO A 140 4.14 4.67 -11.00
C PRO A 140 3.41 6.00 -10.81
N ILE A 141 2.34 6.02 -10.00
CA ILE A 141 1.54 7.22 -9.75
C ILE A 141 2.38 8.25 -8.99
N LEU A 142 3.05 7.83 -7.91
CA LEU A 142 3.92 8.72 -7.14
C LEU A 142 5.06 9.26 -8.01
N THR A 143 5.69 8.41 -8.83
CA THR A 143 6.79 8.79 -9.73
C THR A 143 6.35 9.88 -10.72
N GLU A 144 5.11 9.82 -11.21
CA GLU A 144 4.58 10.86 -12.08
C GLU A 144 4.31 12.15 -11.30
N LYS A 145 3.68 12.04 -10.13
CA LYS A 145 3.23 13.18 -9.34
C LYS A 145 4.37 13.99 -8.73
N ILE A 146 5.47 13.36 -8.33
CA ILE A 146 6.64 14.07 -7.76
C ILE A 146 7.38 14.95 -8.78
N LYS A 147 7.01 14.92 -10.07
CA LYS A 147 7.53 15.86 -11.07
C LYS A 147 6.94 17.26 -10.89
N ASP A 148 5.75 17.37 -10.31
CA ASP A 148 5.12 18.64 -10.01
C ASP A 148 5.74 19.26 -8.75
N LYS A 149 6.38 20.42 -8.91
CA LYS A 149 7.01 21.16 -7.81
C LYS A 149 6.00 21.74 -6.81
N GLN A 150 4.74 21.89 -7.21
CA GLN A 150 3.67 22.43 -6.37
C GLN A 150 2.90 21.34 -5.61
N MET A 151 3.31 20.07 -5.73
CA MET A 151 2.69 18.98 -4.98
C MET A 151 2.94 19.17 -3.46
N GLU A 152 1.88 19.40 -2.70
CA GLU A 152 1.95 19.70 -1.27
C GLU A 152 2.67 18.60 -0.46
N LEU A 153 2.31 17.33 -0.70
CA LEU A 153 2.88 16.16 0.00
C LEU A 153 4.08 15.54 -0.73
N ARG A 154 4.79 16.30 -1.57
CA ARG A 154 5.86 15.78 -2.44
C ARG A 154 6.98 15.09 -1.68
N ARG A 155 7.38 15.66 -0.54
CA ARG A 155 8.38 15.07 0.38
C ARG A 155 7.97 13.67 0.84
N TYR A 156 6.72 13.52 1.30
CA TYR A 156 6.21 12.25 1.77
C TYR A 156 6.06 11.24 0.63
N ALA A 157 5.71 11.68 -0.58
CA ALA A 157 5.68 10.83 -1.76
C ALA A 157 7.08 10.30 -2.14
N ILE A 158 8.11 11.16 -2.10
CA ILE A 158 9.51 10.76 -2.32
C ILE A 158 9.96 9.76 -1.26
N GLY A 159 9.76 10.06 0.03
CA GLY A 159 10.09 9.14 1.11
C GLY A 159 9.33 7.81 0.99
N GLY A 160 8.06 7.88 0.58
CA GLY A 160 7.19 6.74 0.30
C GLY A 160 7.76 5.82 -0.77
N LEU A 161 8.24 6.36 -1.90
CA LEU A 161 8.94 5.61 -2.96
C LEU A 161 10.15 4.85 -2.40
N GLY A 162 10.89 5.45 -1.47
CA GLY A 162 11.98 4.79 -0.75
C GLY A 162 11.50 3.63 0.13
N ASN A 163 10.43 3.82 0.90
CA ASN A 163 9.87 2.80 1.78
C ASN A 163 9.37 1.58 1.01
N ILE A 164 8.70 1.78 -0.12
CA ILE A 164 8.22 0.70 -1.01
C ILE A 164 9.31 0.18 -1.97
N LYS A 165 10.53 0.73 -1.90
CA LYS A 165 11.69 0.38 -2.75
C LYS A 165 11.37 0.41 -4.25
N TYR A 166 10.64 1.43 -4.72
CA TYR A 166 10.21 1.55 -6.11
C TYR A 166 11.34 2.08 -7.02
N LYS A 167 12.30 1.19 -7.29
CA LYS A 167 13.51 1.43 -8.12
C LYS A 167 13.24 2.10 -9.49
N PRO A 168 12.13 1.84 -10.20
CA PRO A 168 11.85 2.52 -11.47
C PRO A 168 11.80 4.05 -11.38
N ALA A 169 11.63 4.64 -10.19
CA ALA A 169 11.68 6.08 -9.98
C ALA A 169 13.09 6.71 -10.11
N THR A 170 14.15 5.91 -10.25
CA THR A 170 15.56 6.37 -10.20
C THR A 170 15.85 7.56 -11.12
N GLU A 171 15.39 7.54 -12.37
CA GLU A 171 15.66 8.65 -13.31
C GLU A 171 14.89 9.93 -12.96
N THR A 172 13.65 9.81 -12.47
CA THR A 172 12.90 10.98 -11.99
C THR A 172 13.56 11.58 -10.75
N LEU A 173 13.96 10.72 -9.81
CA LEU A 173 14.66 11.13 -8.59
C LEU A 173 16.00 11.78 -8.91
N LYS A 174 16.79 11.23 -9.83
CA LYS A 174 18.03 11.85 -10.32
C LYS A 174 17.81 13.29 -10.81
N LYS A 175 16.74 13.54 -11.59
CA LYS A 175 16.42 14.89 -12.08
C LYS A 175 16.16 15.86 -10.92
N ILE A 176 15.43 15.42 -9.89
CA ILE A 176 15.18 16.23 -8.69
C ILE A 176 16.48 16.46 -7.90
N LEU A 177 17.33 15.45 -7.77
CA LEU A 177 18.61 15.55 -7.02
C LEU A 177 19.53 16.64 -7.59
N VAL A 178 19.60 16.77 -8.92
CA VAL A 178 20.52 17.70 -9.59
C VAL A 178 19.90 19.05 -9.93
N ASP A 179 18.60 19.24 -9.69
CA ASP A 179 17.93 20.50 -9.96
C ASP A 179 18.22 21.51 -8.83
N THR A 180 19.01 22.53 -9.14
CA THR A 180 19.44 23.56 -8.19
C THR A 180 18.33 24.52 -7.78
N THR A 181 17.18 24.47 -8.46
CA THR A 181 16.00 25.25 -8.07
C THR A 181 15.13 24.52 -7.04
N GLU A 182 15.42 23.25 -6.76
CA GLU A 182 14.79 22.49 -5.67
C GLU A 182 15.43 22.84 -4.33
N THR A 183 14.66 22.72 -3.24
CA THR A 183 15.17 22.98 -1.89
C THR A 183 16.16 21.91 -1.45
N ASP A 184 17.18 22.31 -0.67
CA ASP A 184 18.23 21.39 -0.19
C ASP A 184 17.65 20.19 0.56
N TYR A 185 16.62 20.38 1.39
CA TYR A 185 15.97 19.30 2.14
C TYR A 185 15.28 18.29 1.23
N LEU A 186 14.57 18.73 0.18
CA LEU A 186 13.91 17.83 -0.76
C LEU A 186 14.95 17.03 -1.56
N ARG A 187 16.02 17.69 -2.01
CA ARG A 187 17.16 17.04 -2.68
C ARG A 187 17.85 16.03 -1.75
N ALA A 188 17.94 16.32 -0.46
CA ALA A 188 18.48 15.41 0.54
C ALA A 188 17.57 14.18 0.75
N ASP A 189 16.24 14.34 0.78
CA ASP A 189 15.32 13.20 0.83
C ASP A 189 15.48 12.29 -0.39
N VAL A 190 15.68 12.88 -1.58
CA VAL A 190 15.97 12.14 -2.81
C VAL A 190 17.30 11.37 -2.71
N PHE A 191 18.34 12.00 -2.17
CA PHE A 191 19.64 11.37 -1.93
C PHE A 191 19.48 10.14 -1.01
N VAL A 192 18.71 10.28 0.07
CA VAL A 192 18.39 9.17 1.00
C VAL A 192 17.67 8.04 0.26
N VAL A 193 16.66 8.36 -0.55
CA VAL A 193 15.89 7.35 -1.30
C VAL A 193 16.76 6.60 -2.31
N LEU A 194 17.58 7.31 -3.07
CA LEU A 194 18.52 6.70 -4.02
C LEU A 194 19.55 5.81 -3.32
N THR A 195 19.97 6.18 -2.12
CA THR A 195 20.86 5.36 -1.28
C THR A 195 20.13 4.09 -0.84
N LYS A 196 18.88 4.19 -0.38
CA LYS A 196 18.04 3.05 0.01
C LYS A 196 17.75 2.08 -1.16
N PHE A 197 17.68 2.57 -2.40
CA PHE A 197 17.49 1.71 -3.57
C PHE A 197 18.65 0.76 -3.81
N ASN A 198 19.88 1.21 -3.53
CA ASN A 198 21.13 0.45 -3.64
C ASN A 198 21.20 -0.41 -4.91
N THR A 199 20.94 0.20 -6.07
CA THR A 199 21.14 -0.42 -7.38
C THR A 199 22.40 0.13 -8.02
N GLU A 200 22.95 -0.56 -9.00
CA GLU A 200 24.08 -0.04 -9.78
C GLU A 200 23.78 1.35 -10.36
N THR A 201 22.56 1.54 -10.89
CA THR A 201 22.11 2.81 -11.43
C THR A 201 22.03 3.90 -10.37
N SER A 202 21.44 3.63 -9.19
CA SER A 202 21.34 4.64 -8.13
C SER A 202 22.72 4.97 -7.55
N ASN A 203 23.60 3.98 -7.40
CA ASN A 203 24.97 4.17 -6.94
C ASN A 203 25.80 5.00 -7.91
N LYS A 204 25.63 4.79 -9.23
CA LYS A 204 26.26 5.63 -10.26
C LYS A 204 25.75 7.08 -10.20
N VAL A 205 24.45 7.29 -10.02
CA VAL A 205 23.87 8.63 -9.83
C VAL A 205 24.47 9.33 -8.61
N LEU A 206 24.53 8.64 -7.47
CA LEU A 206 25.08 9.20 -6.23
C LEU A 206 26.59 9.48 -6.33
N SER A 207 27.35 8.59 -6.95
CA SER A 207 28.79 8.78 -7.18
C SER A 207 29.06 10.02 -8.04
N ASN A 208 28.33 10.14 -9.16
CA ASN A 208 28.43 11.30 -10.04
C ASN A 208 28.04 12.59 -9.33
N PHE A 209 26.95 12.56 -8.55
CA PHE A 209 26.51 13.74 -7.79
C PHE A 209 27.55 14.19 -6.77
N LYS A 210 28.15 13.23 -6.03
CA LYS A 210 29.21 13.50 -5.06
C LYS A 210 30.48 14.06 -5.71
N SER A 211 30.89 13.53 -6.86
CA SER A 211 32.08 14.02 -7.57
C SER A 211 31.88 15.39 -8.20
N SER A 212 30.64 15.71 -8.61
CA SER A 212 30.28 17.02 -9.17
C SER A 212 29.91 18.08 -8.13
N ALA A 213 29.93 17.75 -6.83
CA ALA A 213 29.49 18.64 -5.75
C ALA A 213 30.50 19.78 -5.49
N ILE A 214 30.57 20.72 -6.43
CA ILE A 214 31.42 21.91 -6.37
C ILE A 214 30.72 23.01 -5.56
N TYR A 215 29.39 23.14 -5.71
CA TYR A 215 28.59 24.17 -5.05
C TYR A 215 28.35 23.87 -3.57
N THR A 216 28.25 24.93 -2.76
CA THR A 216 27.96 24.82 -1.32
C THR A 216 26.62 24.14 -1.05
N SER A 217 25.62 24.34 -1.91
CA SER A 217 24.31 23.67 -1.84
C SER A 217 24.42 22.15 -1.97
N ASP A 218 25.23 21.64 -2.91
CA ASP A 218 25.33 20.20 -3.16
C ASP A 218 26.03 19.47 -2.00
N LYS A 219 27.05 20.12 -1.41
CA LYS A 219 27.71 19.61 -0.19
C LYS A 219 26.72 19.53 0.98
N LYS A 220 25.88 20.55 1.14
CA LYS A 220 24.82 20.58 2.17
C LYS A 220 23.77 19.50 1.95
N VAL A 221 23.38 19.24 0.70
CA VAL A 221 22.47 18.12 0.36
C VAL A 221 23.07 16.77 0.79
N ILE A 222 24.37 16.55 0.54
CA ILE A 222 25.07 15.32 0.96
C ILE A 222 25.14 15.22 2.48
N GLU A 223 25.47 16.31 3.17
CA GLU A 223 25.53 16.37 4.63
C GLU A 223 24.17 16.05 5.27
N LEU A 224 23.11 16.72 4.84
CA LEU A 224 21.74 16.47 5.30
C LEU A 224 21.29 15.03 5.00
N GLY A 225 21.59 14.52 3.80
CA GLY A 225 21.25 13.15 3.43
C GLY A 225 21.94 12.12 4.33
N ASN A 226 23.22 12.32 4.65
CA ASN A 226 23.96 11.44 5.57
C ASN A 226 23.41 11.52 7.00
N TYR A 227 23.07 12.73 7.48
CA TYR A 227 22.41 12.91 8.77
C TYR A 227 21.11 12.12 8.87
N PHE A 228 20.26 12.15 7.84
CA PHE A 228 19.01 11.39 7.82
C PHE A 228 19.19 9.87 7.70
N LEU A 229 20.32 9.40 7.15
CA LEU A 229 20.64 7.97 7.08
C LEU A 229 21.14 7.43 8.43
N HIS A 230 21.78 8.27 9.23
CA HIS A 230 22.39 7.92 10.51
C HIS A 230 22.01 8.96 11.58
N PRO A 231 20.74 8.98 12.03
CA PRO A 231 20.35 9.82 13.15
C PRO A 231 21.10 9.34 14.41
N ASN A 232 21.85 10.26 15.03
CA ASN A 232 22.55 10.01 16.30
C ASN A 232 21.58 9.70 17.44
#